data_AF-A0A1Y6IY73-F1
#
_entry.id   AF-A0A1Y6IY73-F1
#
_cell.length_a   1.000
_cell.length_b   1.000
_cell.length_c   1.000
_cell.angle_alpha   90.00
_cell.angle_beta   90.00
_cell.angle_gamma   90.00
#
_symmetry.space_group_name_H-M   'P 1'
#
loop_
_entity.id
_entity.type
_entity.pdbx_description
1 polymer ?
#
loop_
_entity_poly.entity_id
_entity_poly.type
_entity_poly.pdbx_seq_one_letter_code
_entity_poly.pdbx_strand_id
1 'polypeptide(L)'
;MSASNNRIFSIVSEQEISRLDEMMKNFDLDVSISMSYIRRIQGLQFKHLERRFSGIQGNTLKRYMHQSYPSMRPLHIVAAYSWITMVPMTAFFTNLGKKKFYSGMNSNLVEALACIGRLPTETLDSFLAMICSMINKESRLEFLTFRSKLESEYGKMDDHSHLFPPDILDLDVFAIDYYRSVAIAVKKFREENNLSIATMSRVLGLSKHSYSALENPNKTTHFPVSIGFRVMQGFQLNTHVNFTSEMKYFPEFHKLRQVQHIQHVRERLTVEALRRLGESERESMVKILIILLDTYK
;
A
#
# COMPACT_ATOMS: atom_id res chain seq x y z
N MET A 1 -19.95 15.41 11.56
CA MET A 1 -19.64 16.83 11.31
C MET A 1 -18.35 17.16 12.05
N SER A 2 -17.24 17.34 11.32
CA SER A 2 -16.01 17.92 11.88
C SER A 2 -15.51 18.95 10.88
N ALA A 3 -15.27 20.16 11.40
CA ALA A 3 -14.93 21.34 10.66
C ALA A 3 -13.78 21.12 9.66
N SER A 4 -14.00 21.65 8.47
CA SER A 4 -13.03 21.89 7.41
C SER A 4 -11.79 22.62 7.95
N ASN A 5 -10.73 21.85 8.20
CA ASN A 5 -9.38 22.39 8.38
C ASN A 5 -8.88 22.85 7.00
N ASN A 6 -9.22 24.08 6.63
CA ASN A 6 -8.56 24.80 5.53
C ASN A 6 -7.10 25.06 5.94
N ARG A 7 -6.25 24.04 5.83
CA ARG A 7 -4.81 24.26 5.69
C ARG A 7 -4.63 24.83 4.29
N ILE A 8 -4.30 26.11 4.21
CA ILE A 8 -3.70 26.69 3.01
C ILE A 8 -2.44 25.84 2.77
N PHE A 9 -2.50 24.91 1.81
CA PHE A 9 -1.31 24.16 1.41
C PHE A 9 -0.32 25.20 0.91
N SER A 10 0.81 25.34 1.61
CA SER A 10 1.96 26.08 1.11
C SER A 10 2.20 25.63 -0.32
N ILE A 11 2.09 26.54 -1.27
CA ILE A 11 2.40 26.25 -2.67
C ILE A 11 3.80 25.64 -2.67
N VAL A 12 3.89 24.40 -3.18
CA VAL A 12 5.15 23.65 -3.24
C VAL A 12 6.19 24.52 -3.92
N SER A 13 7.29 24.81 -3.21
CA SER A 13 8.36 25.63 -3.75
C SER A 13 9.03 24.95 -4.95
N GLU A 14 9.61 25.71 -5.87
CA GLU A 14 10.39 25.14 -6.98
C GLU A 14 11.58 24.29 -6.48
N GLN A 15 12.09 24.58 -5.28
CA GLN A 15 13.10 23.75 -4.61
C GLN A 15 12.54 22.38 -4.21
N GLU A 16 11.34 22.33 -3.64
CA GLU A 16 10.66 21.07 -3.33
C GLU A 16 10.31 20.28 -4.60
N ILE A 17 9.86 20.94 -5.67
CA ILE A 17 9.59 20.28 -6.96
C ILE A 17 10.89 19.71 -7.56
N SER A 18 12.00 20.46 -7.51
CA SER A 18 13.30 19.97 -7.98
C SER A 18 13.79 18.77 -7.18
N ARG A 19 13.57 18.77 -5.86
CA ARG A 19 13.84 17.62 -4.99
C ARG A 19 12.96 16.41 -5.35
N LEU A 20 11.68 16.63 -5.65
CA LEU A 20 10.80 15.55 -6.15
C LEU A 20 11.33 14.99 -7.46
N ASP A 21 11.71 15.85 -8.42
CA ASP A 21 12.26 15.43 -9.70
C ASP A 21 13.53 14.58 -9.52
N GLU A 22 14.39 14.93 -8.57
CA GLU A 22 15.56 14.14 -8.22
C GLU A 22 15.21 12.79 -7.59
N MET A 23 14.28 12.77 -6.63
CA MET A 23 13.78 11.53 -6.02
C MET A 23 13.14 10.59 -7.06
N MET A 24 12.60 11.15 -8.14
CA MET A 24 11.91 10.38 -9.19
C MET A 24 12.84 9.73 -10.21
N LYS A 25 14.14 10.05 -10.24
CA LYS A 25 15.09 9.51 -11.24
C LYS A 25 15.10 7.98 -11.32
N ASN A 26 14.96 7.31 -10.18
CA ASN A 26 14.97 5.83 -10.08
C ASN A 26 13.62 5.23 -9.68
N PHE A 27 12.54 6.02 -9.69
CA PHE A 27 11.27 5.60 -9.09
C PHE A 27 10.67 4.36 -9.74
N ASP A 28 10.63 4.32 -11.07
CA ASP A 28 10.10 3.17 -11.82
C ASP A 28 10.92 1.89 -11.57
N LEU A 29 12.25 2.03 -11.41
CA LEU A 29 13.13 0.93 -11.04
C LEU A 29 12.82 0.45 -9.62
N ASP A 30 12.72 1.34 -8.65
CA ASP A 30 12.39 1.01 -7.25
C ASP A 30 11.02 0.33 -7.11
N VAL A 31 10.02 0.78 -7.88
CA VAL A 31 8.70 0.13 -7.95
C VAL A 31 8.84 -1.29 -8.52
N SER A 32 9.59 -1.47 -9.61
CA SER A 32 9.79 -2.80 -10.22
C SER A 32 10.48 -3.78 -9.27
N ILE A 33 11.51 -3.31 -8.56
CA ILE A 33 12.26 -4.07 -7.55
C ILE A 33 11.31 -4.47 -6.43
N SER A 34 10.51 -3.53 -5.94
CA SER A 34 9.56 -3.77 -4.84
C SER A 34 8.45 -4.74 -5.24
N MET A 35 7.88 -4.60 -6.45
CA MET A 35 6.88 -5.53 -6.96
C MET A 35 7.45 -6.95 -7.09
N SER A 36 8.64 -7.08 -7.69
CA SER A 36 9.36 -8.35 -7.81
C SER A 36 9.72 -8.96 -6.47
N TYR A 37 10.12 -8.13 -5.50
CA TYR A 37 10.44 -8.54 -4.14
C TYR A 37 9.20 -9.10 -3.43
N ILE A 38 8.11 -8.34 -3.38
CA ILE A 38 6.82 -8.78 -2.80
C ILE A 38 6.33 -10.07 -3.44
N ARG A 39 6.40 -10.18 -4.78
CA ARG A 39 6.02 -11.40 -5.50
C ARG A 39 6.79 -12.61 -4.97
N ARG A 40 8.11 -12.47 -4.84
CA ARG A 40 9.01 -13.56 -4.44
C ARG A 40 8.78 -13.99 -2.99
N ILE A 41 8.69 -13.04 -2.05
CA ILE A 41 8.50 -13.36 -0.63
C ILE A 41 7.12 -13.98 -0.38
N GLN A 42 6.10 -13.60 -1.16
CA GLN A 42 4.78 -14.21 -1.10
C GLN A 42 4.71 -15.56 -1.85
N GLY A 43 5.81 -16.05 -2.43
CA GLY A 43 5.82 -17.30 -3.21
C GLY A 43 4.96 -17.28 -4.47
N LEU A 44 4.57 -16.09 -4.96
CA LEU A 44 3.66 -15.96 -6.09
C LEU A 44 4.40 -16.26 -7.40
N GLN A 45 4.00 -17.32 -8.09
CA GLN A 45 4.49 -17.62 -9.43
C GLN A 45 3.75 -16.76 -10.46
N PHE A 46 4.42 -16.39 -11.56
CA PHE A 46 3.79 -15.56 -12.60
C PHE A 46 2.49 -16.19 -13.14
N LYS A 47 2.45 -17.51 -13.31
CA LYS A 47 1.23 -18.23 -13.71
C LYS A 47 0.07 -18.08 -12.72
N HIS A 48 0.34 -17.98 -11.42
CA HIS A 48 -0.71 -17.78 -10.41
C HIS A 48 -1.21 -16.35 -10.49
N LEU A 49 -0.29 -15.39 -10.61
CA LEU A 49 -0.65 -13.99 -10.73
C LEU A 49 -1.43 -13.70 -12.03
N GLU A 50 -1.03 -14.31 -13.15
CA GLU A 50 -1.74 -14.21 -14.43
C GLU A 50 -3.18 -14.73 -14.33
N ARG A 51 -3.43 -15.79 -13.55
CA ARG A 51 -4.80 -16.29 -13.30
C ARG A 51 -5.65 -15.35 -12.45
N ARG A 52 -5.04 -14.46 -11.67
CA ARG A 52 -5.73 -13.46 -10.84
C ARG A 52 -6.12 -12.20 -11.61
N PHE A 53 -5.67 -12.04 -12.86
CA PHE A 53 -5.97 -10.87 -13.68
C PHE A 53 -6.58 -11.24 -15.03
N SER A 54 -7.61 -10.51 -15.46
CA SER A 54 -8.05 -10.44 -16.86
C SER A 54 -7.76 -9.04 -17.44
N GLY A 55 -7.86 -8.89 -18.76
CA GLY A 55 -7.57 -7.62 -19.45
C GLY A 55 -6.08 -7.31 -19.64
N ILE A 56 -5.16 -8.20 -19.21
CA ILE A 56 -3.72 -8.08 -19.47
C ILE A 56 -3.11 -9.40 -19.91
N GLN A 57 -2.12 -9.32 -20.81
CA GLN A 57 -1.27 -10.47 -21.12
C GLN A 57 -0.26 -10.72 -19.99
N GLY A 58 -0.07 -11.97 -19.55
CA GLY A 58 0.89 -12.31 -18.49
C GLY A 58 2.32 -11.83 -18.77
N ASN A 59 2.75 -11.83 -20.04
CA ASN A 59 4.05 -11.27 -20.44
C ASN A 59 4.17 -9.77 -20.17
N THR A 60 3.10 -9.00 -20.33
CA THR A 60 3.07 -7.57 -20.02
C THR A 60 3.13 -7.35 -18.50
N LEU A 61 2.38 -8.13 -17.73
CA LEU A 61 2.45 -8.10 -16.27
C LEU A 61 3.87 -8.42 -15.75
N LYS A 62 4.51 -9.45 -16.32
CA LYS A 62 5.90 -9.81 -16.01
C LYS A 62 6.87 -8.68 -16.34
N ARG A 63 6.67 -7.99 -17.48
CA ARG A 63 7.50 -6.84 -17.89
C ARG A 63 7.42 -5.70 -16.89
N TYR A 64 6.25 -5.38 -16.34
CA TYR A 64 6.13 -4.34 -15.31
C TYR A 64 6.94 -4.63 -14.04
N MET A 65 7.23 -5.89 -13.74
CA MET A 65 8.07 -6.28 -12.60
C MET A 65 9.56 -6.39 -12.96
N HIS A 66 9.92 -6.28 -14.24
CA HIS A 66 11.29 -6.42 -14.70
C HIS A 66 12.05 -5.09 -14.61
N GLN A 67 13.27 -5.11 -14.09
CA GLN A 67 14.08 -3.90 -13.86
C GLN A 67 14.50 -3.19 -15.15
N SER A 68 14.82 -3.97 -16.20
CA SER A 68 15.23 -3.41 -17.49
C SER A 68 14.07 -2.93 -18.37
N TYR A 69 12.83 -3.04 -17.90
CA TYR A 69 11.68 -2.61 -18.70
C TYR A 69 11.62 -1.08 -18.77
N PRO A 70 11.83 -0.48 -19.96
CA PRO A 70 12.05 0.96 -20.08
C PRO A 70 10.75 1.76 -20.10
N SER A 71 9.60 1.10 -20.28
CA SER A 71 8.31 1.78 -20.35
C SER A 71 7.75 2.10 -18.96
N MET A 72 6.89 3.11 -18.92
CA MET A 72 6.19 3.51 -17.70
C MET A 72 5.40 2.36 -17.09
N ARG A 73 5.31 2.34 -15.76
CA ARG A 73 4.40 1.45 -15.03
C ARG A 73 3.07 2.17 -14.79
N PRO A 74 1.94 1.68 -15.33
CA PRO A 74 0.66 2.34 -15.12
C PRO A 74 0.24 2.31 -13.64
N LEU A 75 -0.27 3.42 -13.16
CA LEU A 75 -0.73 3.59 -11.77
C LEU A 75 -1.77 2.54 -11.36
N HIS A 76 -2.74 2.25 -12.23
CA HIS A 76 -3.79 1.27 -11.95
C HIS A 76 -3.24 -0.16 -11.82
N ILE A 77 -2.17 -0.53 -12.55
CA ILE A 77 -1.54 -1.85 -12.43
C ILE A 77 -0.91 -2.01 -11.05
N VAL A 78 -0.20 -0.99 -10.56
CA VAL A 78 0.40 -1.02 -9.22
C VAL A 78 -0.68 -1.01 -8.14
N ALA A 79 -1.75 -0.26 -8.33
CA ALA A 79 -2.92 -0.26 -7.45
C ALA A 79 -3.60 -1.64 -7.39
N ALA A 80 -3.88 -2.26 -8.54
CA ALA A 80 -4.46 -3.59 -8.61
C ALA A 80 -3.54 -4.65 -7.98
N TYR A 81 -2.24 -4.59 -8.29
CA TYR A 81 -1.23 -5.48 -7.71
C TYR A 81 -1.15 -5.34 -6.18
N SER A 82 -1.22 -4.11 -5.68
CA SER A 82 -1.25 -3.83 -4.24
C SER A 82 -2.50 -4.36 -3.55
N TRP A 83 -3.62 -4.51 -4.26
CA TRP A 83 -4.82 -5.15 -3.73
C TRP A 83 -4.66 -6.67 -3.70
N ILE A 84 -4.26 -7.27 -4.81
CA ILE A 84 -4.04 -8.73 -4.95
C ILE A 84 -3.04 -9.26 -3.94
N THR A 85 -1.99 -8.49 -3.67
CA THR A 85 -0.94 -8.87 -2.70
C THR A 85 -1.25 -8.47 -1.27
N MET A 86 -2.35 -7.75 -1.02
CA MET A 86 -2.71 -7.18 0.29
C MET A 86 -1.56 -6.37 0.91
N VAL A 87 -0.82 -5.65 0.06
CA VAL A 87 0.33 -4.82 0.44
C VAL A 87 -0.02 -3.36 0.15
N PRO A 88 0.27 -2.42 1.05
CA PRO A 88 0.06 -0.99 0.80
C PRO A 88 0.74 -0.48 -0.47
N MET A 89 0.07 0.38 -1.24
CA MET A 89 0.72 1.01 -2.41
C MET A 89 2.04 1.72 -2.06
N THR A 90 2.09 2.37 -0.89
CA THR A 90 3.28 3.07 -0.39
C THR A 90 4.47 2.15 -0.14
N ALA A 91 4.24 0.86 0.10
CA ALA A 91 5.30 -0.13 0.22
C ALA A 91 6.06 -0.31 -1.10
N PHE A 92 5.43 -0.08 -2.25
CA PHE A 92 6.10 -0.16 -3.55
C PHE A 92 6.87 1.10 -3.92
N PHE A 93 6.54 2.24 -3.31
CA PHE A 93 7.21 3.52 -3.57
C PHE A 93 8.52 3.68 -2.81
N THR A 94 8.67 2.94 -1.73
CA THR A 94 9.87 2.95 -0.90
C THR A 94 10.56 1.61 -1.02
N ASN A 95 11.82 1.57 -1.46
CA ASN A 95 12.61 0.35 -1.51
C ASN A 95 12.59 -0.35 -0.13
N LEU A 96 11.76 -1.40 0.00
CA LEU A 96 11.38 -2.01 1.29
C LEU A 96 12.58 -2.44 2.12
N GLY A 97 13.70 -2.80 1.46
CA GLY A 97 14.94 -3.19 2.11
C GLY A 97 15.69 -2.07 2.85
N LYS A 98 15.28 -0.80 2.75
CA LYS A 98 15.99 0.35 3.35
C LYS A 98 15.28 1.02 4.53
N LYS A 99 14.13 0.51 5.01
CA LYS A 99 13.39 1.17 6.10
C LYS A 99 14.02 0.92 7.48
N LYS A 100 14.32 2.01 8.18
CA LYS A 100 14.67 2.10 9.62
C LYS A 100 13.74 1.30 10.55
N PHE A 101 12.50 1.01 10.16
CA PHE A 101 11.54 0.24 10.97
C PHE A 101 11.95 -1.21 11.20
N TYR A 102 12.75 -1.79 10.30
CA TYR A 102 13.20 -3.19 10.35
C TYR A 102 14.70 -3.32 10.70
N SER A 103 15.36 -2.20 11.01
CA SER A 103 16.76 -2.14 11.42
C SER A 103 16.99 -3.02 12.65
N GLY A 104 17.75 -4.11 12.51
CA GLY A 104 18.05 -5.07 13.58
C GLY A 104 17.09 -6.26 13.68
N MET A 105 16.11 -6.39 12.78
CA MET A 105 15.23 -7.57 12.70
C MET A 105 15.78 -8.61 11.72
N ASN A 106 15.59 -9.89 12.03
CA ASN A 106 15.90 -11.00 11.13
C ASN A 106 15.14 -10.81 9.80
N SER A 107 15.82 -11.02 8.65
CA SER A 107 15.23 -10.91 7.31
C SER A 107 13.92 -11.67 7.16
N ASN A 108 13.81 -12.85 7.78
CA ASN A 108 12.62 -13.69 7.72
C ASN A 108 11.40 -13.03 8.39
N LEU A 109 11.61 -12.27 9.47
CA LEU A 109 10.53 -11.52 10.12
C LEU A 109 10.08 -10.35 9.25
N VAL A 110 11.01 -9.65 8.59
CA VAL A 110 10.67 -8.56 7.66
C VAL A 110 9.80 -9.07 6.52
N GLU A 111 10.16 -10.22 5.95
CA GLU A 111 9.40 -10.87 4.88
C GLU A 111 8.00 -11.31 5.35
N ALA A 112 7.91 -11.90 6.55
CA ALA A 112 6.63 -12.28 7.13
C ALA A 112 5.73 -11.07 7.39
N LEU A 113 6.26 -9.98 7.94
CA LEU A 113 5.51 -8.75 8.22
C LEU A 113 5.00 -8.08 6.94
N ALA A 114 5.79 -8.09 5.87
CA ALA A 114 5.35 -7.59 4.56
C ALA A 114 4.16 -8.37 3.98
N CYS A 115 3.91 -9.59 4.48
CA CYS A 115 2.82 -10.46 4.04
C CYS A 115 1.67 -10.54 5.06
N ILE A 116 1.78 -9.88 6.22
CA ILE A 116 0.85 -10.05 7.35
C ILE A 116 -0.60 -9.69 7.01
N GLY A 117 -0.81 -8.79 6.04
CA GLY A 117 -2.13 -8.38 5.56
C GLY A 117 -2.96 -9.53 4.97
N ARG A 118 -2.34 -10.64 4.59
CA ARG A 118 -3.03 -11.81 4.01
C ARG A 118 -3.61 -12.78 5.03
N LEU A 119 -3.10 -12.76 6.26
CA LEU A 119 -3.64 -13.65 7.29
C LEU A 119 -5.09 -13.24 7.60
N PRO A 120 -5.98 -14.17 7.92
CA PRO A 120 -7.22 -13.84 8.61
C PRO A 120 -6.93 -13.26 10.00
N THR A 121 -7.84 -12.41 10.48
CA THR A 121 -7.70 -11.77 11.79
C THR A 121 -7.64 -12.81 12.90
N GLU A 122 -8.48 -13.83 12.85
CA GLU A 122 -8.60 -14.90 13.84
C GLU A 122 -7.31 -15.74 13.91
N THR A 123 -6.67 -15.97 12.76
CA THR A 123 -5.40 -16.68 12.68
C THR A 123 -4.29 -15.87 13.36
N LEU A 124 -4.26 -14.57 13.12
CA LEU A 124 -3.28 -13.69 13.77
C LEU A 124 -3.54 -13.56 15.27
N ASP A 125 -4.79 -13.44 15.70
CA ASP A 125 -5.14 -13.40 17.13
C ASP A 125 -4.73 -14.70 17.84
N SER A 126 -4.97 -15.84 17.21
CA SER A 126 -4.50 -17.14 17.73
C SER A 126 -2.98 -17.19 17.82
N PHE A 127 -2.27 -16.66 16.82
CA PHE A 127 -0.81 -16.54 16.85
C PHE A 127 -0.30 -15.68 18.02
N LEU A 128 -0.90 -14.51 18.23
CA LEU A 128 -0.55 -13.64 19.35
C LEU A 128 -0.90 -14.28 20.70
N ALA A 129 -2.00 -15.03 20.78
CA ALA A 129 -2.39 -15.77 21.97
C ALA A 129 -1.39 -16.89 22.32
N MET A 130 -0.86 -17.60 21.31
CA MET A 130 0.23 -18.57 21.51
C MET A 130 1.44 -17.90 22.15
N ILE A 131 1.90 -16.76 21.62
CA ILE A 131 3.01 -16.00 22.22
C ILE A 131 2.69 -15.60 23.67
N CYS A 132 1.47 -15.10 23.91
CA CYS A 132 1.04 -14.70 25.26
C CYS A 132 1.04 -15.86 26.27
N SER A 133 0.93 -17.11 25.81
CA SER A 133 0.99 -18.30 26.67
C SER A 133 2.42 -18.71 27.02
N MET A 134 3.41 -18.23 26.27
CA MET A 134 4.83 -18.55 26.44
C MET A 134 5.57 -17.53 27.32
N ILE A 135 5.05 -16.31 27.43
CA ILE A 135 5.68 -15.23 28.22
C ILE A 135 5.16 -15.19 29.66
N ASN A 136 5.93 -14.58 30.55
CA ASN A 136 5.54 -14.41 31.95
C ASN A 136 4.33 -13.46 32.12
N LYS A 137 3.72 -13.48 33.31
CA LYS A 137 2.51 -12.71 33.63
C LYS A 137 2.69 -11.19 33.48
N GLU A 138 3.85 -10.66 33.84
CA GLU A 138 4.15 -9.24 33.75
C GLU A 138 4.26 -8.79 32.29
N SER A 139 5.10 -9.47 31.49
CA SER A 139 5.24 -9.22 30.05
C SER A 139 3.90 -9.36 29.31
N ARG A 140 3.04 -10.29 29.73
CA ARG A 140 1.69 -10.45 29.18
C ARG A 140 0.80 -9.24 29.48
N LEU A 141 0.81 -8.75 30.72
CA LEU A 141 0.01 -7.57 31.10
C LEU A 141 0.46 -6.33 30.33
N GLU A 142 1.77 -6.13 30.18
CA GLU A 142 2.32 -5.04 29.37
C GLU A 142 1.91 -5.14 27.90
N PHE A 143 1.96 -6.35 27.32
CA PHE A 143 1.53 -6.58 25.95
C PHE A 143 0.05 -6.26 25.75
N LEU A 144 -0.83 -6.71 26.66
CA LEU A 144 -2.25 -6.42 26.59
C LEU A 144 -2.56 -4.92 26.76
N THR A 145 -1.79 -4.24 27.61
CA THR A 145 -1.88 -2.78 27.77
C THR A 145 -1.46 -2.07 26.48
N PHE A 146 -0.35 -2.50 25.87
CA PHE A 146 0.09 -1.99 24.58
C PHE A 146 -0.96 -2.22 23.48
N ARG A 147 -1.55 -3.42 23.42
CA ARG A 147 -2.60 -3.75 22.46
C ARG A 147 -3.81 -2.82 22.61
N SER A 148 -4.32 -2.68 23.83
CA SER A 148 -5.46 -1.81 24.11
C SER A 148 -5.18 -0.35 23.69
N LYS A 149 -3.99 0.17 24.02
CA LYS A 149 -3.59 1.52 23.60
C LYS A 149 -3.54 1.65 22.08
N LEU A 150 -2.88 0.71 21.39
CA LEU A 150 -2.73 0.74 19.94
C LEU A 150 -4.09 0.64 19.23
N GLU A 151 -4.98 -0.25 19.68
CA GLU A 151 -6.32 -0.42 19.11
C GLU A 151 -7.23 0.78 19.39
N SER A 152 -7.04 1.48 20.52
CA SER A 152 -7.77 2.73 20.79
C SER A 152 -7.32 3.90 19.89
N GLU A 153 -6.05 3.94 19.50
CA GLU A 153 -5.48 5.01 18.68
C GLU A 153 -5.75 4.78 17.19
N TYR A 154 -5.62 3.53 16.72
CA TYR A 154 -5.65 3.20 15.31
C TYR A 154 -6.84 2.34 14.89
N GLY A 155 -7.69 1.87 15.81
CA GLY A 155 -8.77 0.94 15.51
C GLY A 155 -8.39 -0.52 15.82
N LYS A 156 -9.42 -1.36 15.99
CA LYS A 156 -9.26 -2.77 16.32
C LYS A 156 -8.79 -3.59 15.11
N MET A 157 -8.19 -4.75 15.38
CA MET A 157 -8.01 -5.78 14.35
C MET A 157 -9.35 -6.45 14.07
N ASP A 158 -10.23 -5.78 13.34
CA ASP A 158 -11.51 -6.38 12.93
C ASP A 158 -11.33 -7.23 11.67
N ASP A 159 -12.27 -8.15 11.42
CA ASP A 159 -12.30 -8.90 10.17
C ASP A 159 -12.54 -7.96 8.98
N HIS A 160 -11.63 -8.05 8.00
CA HIS A 160 -11.66 -7.29 6.76
C HIS A 160 -11.61 -8.20 5.53
N SER A 161 -11.92 -9.50 5.70
CA SER A 161 -12.01 -10.49 4.63
C SER A 161 -12.96 -10.06 3.51
N HIS A 162 -14.05 -9.38 3.87
CA HIS A 162 -15.02 -8.80 2.92
C HIS A 162 -14.45 -7.69 2.02
N LEU A 163 -13.23 -7.20 2.29
CA LEU A 163 -12.51 -6.19 1.49
C LEU A 163 -11.41 -6.80 0.62
N PHE A 164 -11.28 -8.13 0.63
CA PHE A 164 -10.30 -8.84 -0.18
C PHE A 164 -10.59 -8.68 -1.67
N PRO A 165 -9.56 -8.73 -2.52
CA PRO A 165 -9.74 -8.64 -3.96
C PRO A 165 -10.54 -9.83 -4.50
N PRO A 166 -11.25 -9.67 -5.62
CA PRO A 166 -11.93 -10.78 -6.28
C PRO A 166 -10.93 -11.88 -6.71
N ASP A 167 -11.45 -13.07 -6.97
CA ASP A 167 -10.64 -14.20 -7.46
C ASP A 167 -9.97 -13.87 -8.78
N ILE A 168 -10.70 -13.21 -9.69
CA ILE A 168 -10.18 -12.68 -10.95
C ILE A 168 -10.52 -11.19 -11.01
N LEU A 169 -9.50 -10.35 -11.10
CA LEU A 169 -9.65 -8.91 -11.24
C LEU A 169 -9.49 -8.49 -12.71
N ASP A 170 -10.55 -7.95 -13.30
CA ASP A 170 -10.49 -7.38 -14.64
C ASP A 170 -9.80 -6.01 -14.62
N LEU A 171 -8.61 -5.94 -15.23
CA LEU A 171 -7.80 -4.74 -15.20
C LEU A 171 -8.32 -3.60 -16.07
N ASP A 172 -9.08 -3.90 -17.13
CA ASP A 172 -9.66 -2.86 -17.98
C ASP A 172 -10.82 -2.19 -17.25
N VAL A 173 -11.71 -2.99 -16.65
CA VAL A 173 -12.81 -2.48 -15.82
C VAL A 173 -12.27 -1.76 -14.59
N PHE A 174 -11.25 -2.32 -13.94
CA PHE A 174 -10.59 -1.68 -12.80
C PHE A 174 -9.96 -0.35 -13.19
N ALA A 175 -9.25 -0.28 -14.33
CA ALA A 175 -8.65 0.96 -14.81
C ALA A 175 -9.70 2.04 -15.07
N ILE A 176 -10.83 1.70 -15.69
CA ILE A 176 -11.93 2.64 -15.94
C ILE A 176 -12.47 3.20 -14.62
N ASP A 177 -12.81 2.34 -13.65
CA ASP A 177 -13.39 2.78 -12.38
C ASP A 177 -12.37 3.57 -11.54
N TYR A 178 -11.11 3.11 -11.53
CA TYR A 178 -10.01 3.75 -10.81
C TYR A 178 -9.70 5.14 -11.37
N TYR A 179 -9.50 5.28 -12.69
CA TYR A 179 -9.17 6.59 -13.27
C TYR A 179 -10.36 7.55 -13.27
N ARG A 180 -11.61 7.06 -13.38
CA ARG A 180 -12.78 7.90 -13.12
C ARG A 180 -12.75 8.46 -11.69
N SER A 181 -12.45 7.61 -10.71
CA SER A 181 -12.37 8.05 -9.32
C SER A 181 -11.27 9.09 -9.12
N VAL A 182 -10.07 8.80 -9.63
CA VAL A 182 -8.93 9.72 -9.55
C VAL A 182 -9.26 11.07 -10.20
N ALA A 183 -9.89 11.07 -11.38
CA ALA A 183 -10.27 12.30 -12.08
C ALA A 183 -11.19 13.18 -11.23
N ILE A 184 -12.23 12.60 -10.64
CA ILE A 184 -13.19 13.31 -9.80
C ILE A 184 -12.48 13.83 -8.54
N ALA A 185 -11.74 12.98 -7.83
CA ALA A 185 -11.09 13.33 -6.57
C ALA A 185 -9.96 14.35 -6.75
N VAL A 186 -9.14 14.24 -7.79
CA VAL A 186 -8.08 15.22 -8.11
C VAL A 186 -8.70 16.58 -8.46
N LYS A 187 -9.77 16.59 -9.26
CA LYS A 187 -10.48 17.83 -9.61
C LYS A 187 -11.06 18.51 -8.37
N LYS A 188 -11.77 17.76 -7.52
CA LYS A 188 -12.28 18.26 -6.23
C LYS A 188 -11.16 18.83 -5.37
N PHE A 189 -10.08 18.07 -5.17
CA PHE A 189 -8.91 18.52 -4.43
C PHE A 189 -8.32 19.82 -4.99
N ARG A 190 -8.17 19.93 -6.31
CA ARG A 190 -7.67 21.14 -6.95
C ARG A 190 -8.58 22.34 -6.67
N GLU A 191 -9.89 22.17 -6.85
CA GLU A 191 -10.89 23.24 -6.70
C GLU A 191 -11.05 23.70 -5.25
N GLU A 192 -11.15 22.76 -4.31
CA GLU A 192 -11.25 23.05 -2.87
C GLU A 192 -10.03 23.80 -2.33
N ASN A 193 -8.85 23.57 -2.93
CA ASN A 193 -7.60 24.19 -2.51
C ASN A 193 -7.18 25.37 -3.40
N ASN A 194 -8.05 25.82 -4.31
CA ASN A 194 -7.79 26.94 -5.24
C ASN A 194 -6.47 26.79 -6.03
N LEU A 195 -6.10 25.56 -6.39
CA LEU A 195 -4.87 25.27 -7.12
C LEU A 195 -5.10 25.45 -8.62
N SER A 196 -4.14 26.10 -9.29
CA SER A 196 -4.20 26.24 -10.74
C SER A 196 -3.86 24.93 -11.45
N ILE A 197 -4.37 24.73 -12.67
CA ILE A 197 -3.94 23.61 -13.54
C ILE A 197 -2.42 23.62 -13.73
N ALA A 198 -1.79 24.80 -13.83
CA ALA A 198 -0.35 24.92 -13.98
C ALA A 198 0.40 24.39 -12.76
N THR A 199 -0.05 24.76 -11.55
CA THR A 199 0.51 24.29 -10.28
C THR A 199 0.39 22.76 -10.17
N MET A 200 -0.81 22.23 -10.42
CA MET A 200 -1.04 20.79 -10.35
C MET A 200 -0.20 20.03 -11.38
N SER A 201 -0.19 20.47 -12.63
CA SER A 201 0.62 19.86 -13.70
C SER A 201 2.10 19.82 -13.31
N ARG A 202 2.63 20.92 -12.75
CA ARG A 202 4.02 21.04 -12.35
C ARG A 202 4.37 20.10 -11.20
N VAL A 203 3.57 20.07 -10.14
CA VAL A 203 3.79 19.17 -8.98
C VAL A 203 3.73 17.70 -9.40
N LEU A 204 2.78 17.35 -10.26
CA LEU A 204 2.60 15.97 -10.74
C LEU A 204 3.60 15.56 -11.82
N GLY A 205 4.45 16.47 -12.31
CA GLY A 205 5.40 16.18 -13.37
C GLY A 205 4.71 15.85 -14.70
N LEU A 206 3.58 16.49 -14.98
CA LEU A 206 2.78 16.29 -16.19
C LEU A 206 2.78 17.55 -17.06
N SER A 207 2.60 17.35 -18.37
CA SER A 207 2.19 18.46 -19.24
C SER A 207 0.77 18.93 -18.86
N LYS A 208 0.44 20.21 -19.13
CA LYS A 208 -0.92 20.73 -18.93
C LYS A 208 -1.98 19.92 -19.69
N HIS A 209 -1.63 19.41 -20.86
CA HIS A 209 -2.50 18.55 -21.65
C HIS A 209 -2.75 17.20 -20.94
N SER A 210 -1.68 16.54 -20.49
CA SER A 210 -1.77 15.28 -19.75
C SER A 210 -2.54 15.44 -18.44
N TYR A 211 -2.35 16.55 -17.73
CA TYR A 211 -3.13 16.88 -16.53
C TYR A 211 -4.62 17.10 -16.83
N SER A 212 -4.93 17.81 -17.91
CA SER A 212 -6.33 18.01 -18.32
C SER A 212 -7.01 16.68 -18.67
N ALA A 213 -6.26 15.72 -19.20
CA ALA A 213 -6.74 14.35 -19.39
C ALA A 213 -6.94 13.59 -18.07
N LEU A 214 -6.11 13.85 -17.05
CA LEU A 214 -6.23 13.23 -15.72
C LEU A 214 -7.53 13.64 -15.02
N GLU A 215 -7.95 14.89 -15.15
CA GLU A 215 -9.22 15.40 -14.57
C GLU A 215 -10.47 15.04 -15.39
N ASN A 216 -10.32 14.33 -16.52
CA ASN A 216 -11.46 13.97 -17.35
C ASN A 216 -12.02 12.58 -16.95
N PRO A 217 -13.17 12.49 -16.27
CA PRO A 217 -13.73 11.22 -15.81
C PRO A 217 -14.20 10.31 -16.96
N ASN A 218 -14.36 10.85 -18.17
CA ASN A 218 -14.82 10.12 -19.35
C ASN A 218 -13.65 9.56 -20.19
N LYS A 219 -12.40 9.79 -19.77
CA LYS A 219 -11.21 9.37 -20.53
C LYS A 219 -10.31 8.48 -19.67
N THR A 220 -10.26 7.20 -20.01
CA THR A 220 -9.31 6.25 -19.42
C THR A 220 -7.96 6.40 -20.11
N THR A 221 -7.04 7.15 -19.49
CA THR A 221 -5.64 7.27 -19.95
C THR A 221 -4.72 6.65 -18.92
N HIS A 222 -3.72 5.91 -19.38
CA HIS A 222 -2.73 5.34 -18.48
C HIS A 222 -1.75 6.42 -18.01
N PHE A 223 -1.64 6.54 -16.70
CA PHE A 223 -0.75 7.49 -16.06
C PHE A 223 0.36 6.78 -15.29
N PRO A 224 1.56 7.39 -15.17
CA PRO A 224 2.67 6.75 -14.48
C PRO A 224 2.37 6.64 -12.99
N VAL A 225 2.81 5.55 -12.38
CA VAL A 225 2.69 5.33 -10.94
C VAL A 225 3.30 6.46 -10.10
N SER A 226 4.29 7.18 -10.65
CA SER A 226 4.93 8.33 -10.00
C SER A 226 3.96 9.45 -9.63
N ILE A 227 2.81 9.59 -10.31
CA ILE A 227 1.78 10.56 -9.91
C ILE A 227 1.33 10.31 -8.47
N GLY A 228 1.07 9.05 -8.09
CA GLY A 228 0.58 8.74 -6.75
C GLY A 228 1.55 9.20 -5.65
N PHE A 229 2.86 9.04 -5.90
CA PHE A 229 3.89 9.51 -4.98
C PHE A 229 4.03 11.04 -4.99
N ARG A 230 4.03 11.67 -6.18
CA ARG A 230 4.14 13.13 -6.33
C ARG A 230 2.97 13.87 -5.69
N VAL A 231 1.75 13.35 -5.80
CA VAL A 231 0.58 13.90 -5.11
C VAL A 231 0.80 13.89 -3.59
N MET A 232 1.24 12.75 -3.04
CA MET A 232 1.46 12.62 -1.60
C MET A 232 2.56 13.54 -1.09
N GLN A 233 3.72 13.52 -1.73
CA GLN A 233 4.88 14.30 -1.25
C GLN A 233 4.75 15.77 -1.59
N GLY A 234 4.27 16.11 -2.78
CA GLY A 234 4.09 17.48 -3.22
C GLY A 234 3.10 18.23 -2.33
N PHE A 235 1.93 17.66 -2.07
CA PHE A 235 0.94 18.31 -1.22
C PHE A 235 1.03 17.89 0.25
N GLN A 236 2.10 17.21 0.66
CA GLN A 236 2.34 16.76 2.04
C GLN A 236 1.11 16.06 2.64
N LEU A 237 0.44 15.23 1.83
CA LEU A 237 -0.77 14.52 2.25
C LEU A 237 -0.40 13.36 3.15
N ASN A 238 -1.09 13.26 4.28
CA ASN A 238 -0.97 12.13 5.20
C ASN A 238 -1.41 10.81 4.53
N THR A 239 -2.32 10.87 3.55
CA THR A 239 -2.85 9.70 2.84
C THR A 239 -3.20 10.05 1.39
N HIS A 240 -3.15 9.05 0.49
CA HIS A 240 -3.68 9.14 -0.89
C HIS A 240 -5.03 8.42 -1.04
N VAL A 241 -5.64 7.99 0.08
CA VAL A 241 -6.82 7.12 0.08
C VAL A 241 -8.00 7.81 -0.59
N ASN A 242 -8.13 9.13 -0.40
CA ASN A 242 -9.23 9.91 -0.95
C ASN A 242 -9.30 9.90 -2.49
N PHE A 243 -8.21 9.61 -3.20
CA PHE A 243 -8.22 9.54 -4.67
C PHE A 243 -9.00 8.34 -5.22
N THR A 244 -9.34 7.38 -4.36
CA THR A 244 -10.12 6.18 -4.72
C THR A 244 -11.56 6.24 -4.19
N SER A 245 -11.95 7.36 -3.55
CA SER A 245 -13.24 7.51 -2.87
C SER A 245 -14.47 7.47 -3.78
N GLU A 246 -14.26 7.62 -5.08
CA GLU A 246 -15.32 7.73 -6.09
C GLU A 246 -15.40 6.46 -6.96
N MET A 247 -14.73 5.37 -6.57
CA MET A 247 -14.84 4.05 -7.20
C MET A 247 -16.23 3.46 -6.91
N LYS A 248 -16.87 2.92 -7.96
CA LYS A 248 -18.25 2.40 -7.89
C LYS A 248 -18.32 0.91 -8.18
N TYR A 249 -17.48 0.41 -9.07
CA TYR A 249 -17.41 -1.01 -9.42
C TYR A 249 -16.56 -1.80 -8.44
N PHE A 250 -15.51 -1.18 -7.88
CA PHE A 250 -14.65 -1.81 -6.86
C PHE A 250 -14.53 -0.95 -5.59
N PRO A 251 -15.64 -0.65 -4.90
CA PRO A 251 -15.61 0.18 -3.68
C PRO A 251 -14.81 -0.48 -2.53
N GLU A 252 -14.68 -1.80 -2.54
CA GLU A 252 -13.89 -2.58 -1.57
C GLU A 252 -12.41 -2.17 -1.60
N PHE A 253 -11.87 -1.84 -2.78
CA PHE A 253 -10.50 -1.34 -2.89
C PHE A 253 -10.31 -0.06 -2.07
N HIS A 254 -11.23 0.90 -2.20
CA HIS A 254 -11.17 2.14 -1.43
C HIS A 254 -11.30 1.88 0.07
N LYS A 255 -12.29 1.08 0.47
CA LYS A 255 -12.52 0.72 1.87
C LYS A 255 -11.30 0.04 2.48
N LEU A 256 -10.65 -0.87 1.76
CA LEU A 256 -9.40 -1.51 2.19
C LEU A 256 -8.30 -0.46 2.47
N ARG A 257 -8.19 0.54 1.60
CA ARG A 257 -7.21 1.64 1.77
C ARG A 257 -7.55 2.54 2.97
N GLN A 258 -8.82 2.72 3.31
CA GLN A 258 -9.24 3.43 4.53
C GLN A 258 -8.85 2.67 5.80
N VAL A 259 -8.98 1.34 5.77
CA VAL A 259 -8.62 0.47 6.90
C VAL A 259 -7.17 0.00 6.89
N GLN A 260 -6.29 0.64 6.10
CA GLN A 260 -4.87 0.27 6.03
C GLN A 260 -4.14 0.42 7.38
N HIS A 261 -4.71 1.21 8.30
CA HIS A 261 -4.25 1.24 9.70
C HIS A 261 -4.32 -0.13 10.38
N ILE A 262 -5.25 -1.02 9.98
CA ILE A 262 -5.33 -2.39 10.49
C ILE A 262 -4.01 -3.10 10.21
N GLN A 263 -3.44 -2.96 9.01
CA GLN A 263 -2.14 -3.58 8.70
C GLN A 263 -1.01 -3.05 9.60
N HIS A 264 -1.01 -1.74 9.91
CA HIS A 264 -0.06 -1.17 10.87
C HIS A 264 -0.24 -1.73 12.28
N VAL A 265 -1.49 -1.91 12.72
CA VAL A 265 -1.81 -2.54 14.01
C VAL A 265 -1.28 -3.98 14.03
N ARG A 266 -1.56 -4.77 12.99
CA ARG A 266 -1.09 -6.16 12.85
C ARG A 266 0.43 -6.26 12.90
N GLU A 267 1.14 -5.42 12.15
CA GLU A 267 2.60 -5.37 12.15
C GLU A 267 3.15 -5.05 13.54
N ARG A 268 2.63 -3.99 14.19
CA ARG A 268 3.13 -3.54 15.51
C ARG A 268 2.83 -4.52 16.62
N LEU A 269 1.65 -5.14 16.63
CA LEU A 269 1.32 -6.18 17.61
C LEU A 269 2.22 -7.41 17.44
N THR A 270 2.46 -7.83 16.20
CA THR A 270 3.33 -8.97 15.90
C THR A 270 4.76 -8.69 16.38
N VAL A 271 5.32 -7.53 16.04
CA VAL A 271 6.66 -7.12 16.50
C VAL A 271 6.73 -7.06 18.03
N GLU A 272 5.75 -6.42 18.66
CA GLU A 272 5.76 -6.20 20.12
C GLU A 272 5.59 -7.52 20.90
N ALA A 273 4.80 -8.45 20.38
CA ALA A 273 4.68 -9.80 20.93
C ALA A 273 6.01 -10.56 20.81
N LEU A 274 6.60 -10.60 19.61
CA LEU A 274 7.86 -11.32 19.36
C LEU A 274 9.05 -10.74 20.14
N ARG A 275 9.05 -9.44 20.43
CA ARG A 275 10.10 -8.79 21.22
C ARG A 275 10.16 -9.29 22.67
N ARG A 276 9.08 -9.89 23.18
CA ARG A 276 8.99 -10.40 24.57
C ARG A 276 9.51 -11.81 24.76
N LEU A 277 9.78 -12.51 23.67
CA LEU A 277 10.32 -13.87 23.69
C LEU A 277 11.85 -13.84 23.78
N GLY A 278 12.41 -14.90 24.35
CA GLY A 278 13.83 -15.19 24.20
C GLY A 278 14.17 -15.49 22.74
N GLU A 279 15.45 -15.44 22.39
CA GLU A 279 15.90 -15.53 20.99
C GLU A 279 15.44 -16.83 20.30
N SER A 280 15.61 -17.98 20.95
CA SER A 280 15.23 -19.29 20.40
C SER A 280 13.72 -19.44 20.19
N GLU A 281 12.91 -18.97 21.15
CA GLU A 281 11.45 -19.01 21.07
C GLU A 281 10.95 -18.06 19.97
N ARG A 282 11.54 -16.86 19.89
CA ARG A 282 11.25 -15.88 18.85
C ARG A 282 11.52 -16.45 17.46
N GLU A 283 12.65 -17.10 17.24
CA GLU A 283 12.95 -17.76 15.96
C GLU A 283 11.93 -18.84 15.60
N SER A 284 11.52 -19.64 16.59
CA SER A 284 10.53 -20.69 16.41
C SER A 284 9.15 -20.10 16.05
N MET A 285 8.74 -19.03 16.72
CA MET A 285 7.48 -18.34 16.42
C MET A 285 7.51 -17.63 15.07
N VAL A 286 8.65 -17.09 14.63
CA VAL A 286 8.80 -16.55 13.26
C VAL A 286 8.61 -17.65 12.22
N LYS A 287 9.15 -18.86 12.44
CA LYS A 287 8.91 -20.01 11.54
C LYS A 287 7.44 -20.40 11.49
N ILE A 288 6.76 -20.43 12.65
CA ILE A 288 5.32 -20.70 12.71
C ILE A 288 4.54 -19.63 11.94
N LEU A 289 4.88 -18.34 12.11
CA LEU A 289 4.22 -17.25 11.38
C LEU A 289 4.36 -17.42 9.86
N ILE A 290 5.55 -17.82 9.38
CA ILE A 290 5.79 -18.09 7.97
C ILE A 290 4.94 -19.28 7.47
N ILE A 291 4.85 -20.36 8.25
CA ILE A 291 4.00 -21.51 7.90
C ILE A 291 2.52 -21.10 7.80
N LEU A 292 2.04 -20.28 8.74
CA LEU A 292 0.68 -19.75 8.70
C LEU A 292 0.44 -18.90 7.45
N LEU A 293 1.38 -18.01 7.11
CA LEU A 293 1.29 -17.18 5.89
C LEU A 293 1.26 -18.04 4.62
N ASP A 294 2.03 -19.13 4.61
CA ASP A 294 2.10 -20.06 3.50
C ASP A 294 0.78 -20.82 3.26
N THR A 295 -0.06 -20.94 4.28
CA THR A 295 -1.37 -21.60 4.16
C THR A 295 -2.38 -20.76 3.40
N TYR A 296 -2.16 -19.45 3.29
CA TYR A 296 -3.05 -18.49 2.62
C TYR A 296 -2.44 -17.96 1.31
N LYS A 297 -1.54 -18.72 0.68
CA LYS A 297 -0.80 -18.38 -0.56
C LYS A 297 -1.64 -18.44 -1.83
#